data_AF-A0A3N6A190-F1
#
_entry.id   AF-A0A3N6A190-F1
#
_cell.length_a   1.000
_cell.length_b   1.000
_cell.length_c   1.000
_cell.angle_alpha   90.00
_cell.angle_beta   90.00
_cell.angle_gamma   90.00
#
_symmetry.space_group_name_H-M   'P 1'
#
loop_
_entity.id
_entity.type
_entity.pdbx_description
1 polymer ?
#
loop_
_entity_poly.entity_id
_entity_poly.type
_entity_poly.pdbx_seq_one_letter_code
_entity_poly.pdbx_strand_id
1 'polypeptide(L)'
;MNNLTRPGDSQGSYSSWFLLLVALSVTTLITANVIGSKLVRLGDYVLPAGILIFPLSYIIGDVLTEVYGYRLARRVIWLGFFCNLLAVTAIWAAGAWPPAAVWRHQRAYEAILGYTPRLVAA
;
A
#
# COMPACT_ATOMS: atom_id res chain seq x y z
N MET A 1 -44.82 30.30 16.98
CA MET A 1 -44.39 30.61 15.61
C MET A 1 -42.89 30.85 15.64
N ASN A 2 -41.98 30.08 15.08
CA ASN A 2 -41.95 28.78 14.41
C ASN A 2 -40.45 28.51 14.23
N ASN A 3 -40.02 27.26 14.48
CA ASN A 3 -39.01 26.48 13.75
C ASN A 3 -37.72 27.23 13.28
N LEU A 4 -36.51 26.78 13.60
CA LEU A 4 -35.99 25.47 13.23
C LEU A 4 -34.79 25.11 14.13
N THR A 5 -34.91 23.95 14.78
CA THR A 5 -33.78 23.04 15.03
C THR A 5 -32.89 22.97 13.79
N ARG A 6 -31.59 23.25 13.91
CA ARG A 6 -30.61 22.86 12.87
C ARG A 6 -30.35 21.36 13.04
N PRO A 7 -30.81 20.50 12.12
CA PRO A 7 -30.41 19.11 12.12
C PRO A 7 -29.08 19.00 11.35
N GLY A 8 -28.10 18.31 11.93
CA GLY A 8 -27.19 17.54 11.08
C GLY A 8 -25.78 18.04 10.84
N ASP A 9 -25.09 18.59 11.83
CA ASP A 9 -23.62 18.49 11.86
C ASP A 9 -23.21 17.16 12.51
N SER A 10 -23.82 16.06 12.08
CA SER A 10 -23.19 14.75 12.15
C SER A 10 -22.07 14.73 11.12
N GLN A 11 -21.01 15.50 11.39
CA GLN A 11 -19.71 15.21 10.78
C GLN A 11 -19.42 13.77 11.18
N GLY A 12 -19.56 12.86 10.22
CA GLY A 12 -19.13 11.48 10.36
C GLY A 12 -17.63 11.49 10.57
N SER A 13 -17.21 11.80 11.79
CA SER A 13 -15.83 11.82 12.22
C SER A 13 -15.43 10.36 12.27
N TYR A 14 -14.96 9.84 11.12
CA TYR A 14 -14.27 8.57 11.10
C TYR A 14 -13.18 8.67 12.17
N SER A 15 -13.24 7.78 13.16
CA SER A 15 -12.30 7.79 14.29
C SER A 15 -10.88 7.91 13.75
N SER A 16 -10.08 8.85 14.27
CA SER A 16 -8.69 9.04 13.80
C SER A 16 -7.87 7.75 13.84
N TRP A 17 -8.23 6.83 14.74
CA TRP A 17 -7.72 5.46 14.80
C TRP A 17 -8.01 4.61 13.57
N PHE A 18 -9.21 4.72 13.00
CA PHE A 18 -9.57 4.07 11.75
C PHE A 18 -8.71 4.60 10.60
N LEU A 19 -8.58 5.93 10.48
CA LEU A 19 -7.75 6.54 9.44
C LEU A 19 -6.28 6.13 9.56
N LEU A 20 -5.75 6.06 10.79
CA LEU A 20 -4.41 5.55 11.06
C LEU A 20 -4.25 4.10 10.60
N LEU A 21 -5.17 3.20 10.96
CA LEU A 21 -5.11 1.80 10.56
C LEU A 21 -5.20 1.62 9.05
N VAL A 22 -6.06 2.40 8.38
CA VAL A 22 -6.16 2.40 6.92
C VAL A 22 -4.86 2.86 6.27
N ALA A 23 -4.32 4.01 6.72
CA ALA A 23 -3.07 4.53 6.20
C ALA A 23 -1.90 3.55 6.42
N LEU A 24 -1.84 2.93 7.60
CA LEU A 24 -0.81 1.95 7.95
C LEU A 24 -0.97 0.68 7.13
N SER A 25 -2.19 0.18 6.94
CA SER A 25 -2.49 -0.97 6.07
C SER A 25 -2.04 -0.73 4.62
N VAL A 26 -2.42 0.41 4.03
CA VAL A 26 -2.05 0.78 2.66
C VAL A 26 -0.54 0.96 2.53
N THR A 27 0.10 1.66 3.47
CA THR A 27 1.56 1.87 3.47
C THR A 27 2.31 0.54 3.58
N THR A 28 1.84 -0.34 4.47
CA THR A 28 2.40 -1.68 4.67
C THR A 28 2.28 -2.51 3.40
N LEU A 29 1.12 -2.49 2.73
CA LEU A 29 0.89 -3.20 1.47
C LEU A 29 1.80 -2.70 0.33
N ILE A 30 1.94 -1.38 0.19
CA ILE A 30 2.85 -0.80 -0.83
C ILE A 30 4.29 -1.18 -0.51
N THR A 31 4.70 -1.05 0.75
CA THR A 31 6.06 -1.37 1.18
C THR A 31 6.36 -2.86 1.00
N ALA A 32 5.40 -3.75 1.28
CA ALA A 32 5.54 -5.19 1.06
C ALA A 32 5.81 -5.51 -0.42
N ASN A 33 5.08 -4.87 -1.35
CA ASN A 33 5.27 -5.07 -2.78
C ASN A 33 6.63 -4.54 -3.26
N VAL A 34 7.08 -3.39 -2.75
CA VAL A 34 8.39 -2.81 -3.11
C VAL A 34 9.53 -3.68 -2.55
N ILE A 35 9.48 -3.99 -1.27
CA ILE A 35 10.54 -4.74 -0.58
C ILE A 35 10.53 -6.22 -0.98
N GLY A 36 9.38 -6.80 -1.31
CA GLY A 36 9.26 -8.19 -1.78
C GLY A 36 10.07 -8.48 -3.04
N SER A 37 10.36 -7.46 -3.87
CA SER A 37 11.26 -7.59 -5.02
C SER A 37 12.71 -7.89 -4.63
N LYS A 38 13.11 -7.60 -3.38
CA LYS A 38 14.45 -7.83 -2.86
C LYS A 38 14.50 -9.11 -2.05
N LEU A 39 15.38 -10.03 -2.45
CA LEU A 39 15.67 -11.25 -1.70
C LEU A 39 16.73 -10.96 -0.63
N VAL A 40 16.47 -11.42 0.59
CA VAL A 40 17.37 -11.31 1.75
C VAL A 40 17.81 -12.71 2.15
N ARG A 41 19.09 -12.85 2.50
CA ARG A 41 19.61 -14.11 3.08
C ARG A 41 19.44 -14.05 4.59
N LEU A 42 18.76 -15.05 5.14
CA LEU A 42 18.68 -15.29 6.59
C LEU A 42 19.34 -16.65 6.85
N GLY A 43 20.63 -16.63 7.19
CA GLY A 43 21.46 -17.84 7.24
C GLY A 43 21.54 -18.53 5.87
N ASP A 44 21.19 -19.81 5.81
CA ASP A 44 21.19 -20.62 4.58
C ASP A 44 19.96 -20.42 3.69
N TYR A 45 18.93 -19.71 4.17
CA TYR A 45 17.68 -19.53 3.45
C TYR A 45 17.62 -18.18 2.72
N VAL A 46 17.21 -18.21 1.46
CA VAL A 46 16.91 -17.02 0.65
C VAL A 46 15.41 -16.75 0.74
N LEU A 47 15.05 -15.65 1.40
CA LEU A 47 13.65 -15.28 1.65
C LEU A 47 13.37 -13.90 1.05
N PRO A 48 12.16 -13.65 0.54
CA PRO A 48 11.77 -12.30 0.17
C PRO A 48 11.80 -11.39 1.40
N ALA A 49 12.33 -10.18 1.26
CA ALA A 49 12.45 -9.21 2.36
C ALA A 49 11.09 -8.81 2.95
N GLY A 50 10.00 -9.09 2.24
CA GLY A 50 8.63 -8.94 2.73
C GLY A 50 8.33 -9.69 4.02
N ILE A 51 9.15 -10.68 4.41
CA ILE A 51 9.00 -11.42 5.68
C ILE A 51 8.99 -10.52 6.92
N LEU A 52 9.65 -9.35 6.87
CA LEU A 52 9.62 -8.38 7.96
C LEU A 52 8.28 -7.64 8.06
N ILE A 53 7.57 -7.51 6.94
CA ILE A 53 6.33 -6.75 6.82
C ILE A 53 5.10 -7.64 7.06
N PHE A 54 5.22 -8.95 6.78
CA PHE A 54 4.14 -9.92 6.99
C PHE A 54 3.51 -9.86 8.40
N PRO A 55 4.28 -9.89 9.51
CA PRO A 55 3.70 -9.84 10.86
C PRO A 55 2.92 -8.55 11.11
N LEU A 56 3.47 -7.42 10.66
CA LEU A 56 2.83 -6.12 10.81
C LEU A 56 1.51 -6.07 10.04
N SER A 57 1.50 -6.55 8.79
CA SER A 57 0.30 -6.61 7.96
C SER A 57 -0.78 -7.50 8.56
N TYR A 58 -0.39 -8.60 9.21
CA TYR A 58 -1.33 -9.54 9.83
C TYR A 58 -2.04 -8.90 11.03
N ILE A 59 -1.28 -8.26 11.93
CA ILE A 59 -1.85 -7.57 13.11
C ILE A 59 -2.84 -6.48 12.66
N ILE A 60 -2.50 -5.69 11.65
CA ILE A 60 -3.40 -4.65 11.13
C ILE A 60 -4.66 -5.29 10.54
N GLY A 61 -4.50 -6.36 9.76
CA GLY A 61 -5.61 -7.08 9.13
C GLY A 61 -6.59 -7.63 10.16
N ASP A 62 -6.07 -8.31 11.19
CA ASP A 62 -6.86 -8.85 12.29
C ASP A 62 -7.65 -7.74 12.99
N VAL A 63 -6.98 -6.68 13.44
CA VAL A 63 -7.63 -5.52 14.09
C VAL A 63 -8.71 -4.91 13.19
N LEU A 64 -8.45 -4.81 11.87
CA LEU A 64 -9.40 -4.25 10.93
C LEU A 64 -10.66 -5.11 10.80
N THR A 65 -10.52 -6.44 10.82
CA THR A 65 -11.65 -7.37 10.68
C THR A 65 -12.41 -7.58 11.99
N GLU A 66 -11.74 -7.57 13.14
CA GLU A 66 -12.33 -7.77 14.47
C GLU A 66 -13.00 -6.50 15.01
N VAL A 67 -12.37 -5.32 14.88
CA VAL A 67 -12.86 -4.07 15.46
C VAL A 67 -13.84 -3.35 14.53
N TYR A 68 -13.50 -3.27 13.24
CA TYR A 68 -14.29 -2.50 12.26
C TYR A 68 -15.21 -3.37 11.40
N GLY A 69 -15.08 -4.69 11.54
CA GLY A 69 -15.89 -5.65 10.82
C GLY A 69 -15.47 -5.87 9.37
N TYR A 70 -15.92 -7.00 8.84
CA TYR A 70 -15.53 -7.51 7.53
C TYR A 70 -15.87 -6.59 6.34
N ARG A 71 -17.00 -5.87 6.40
CA ARG A 71 -17.44 -5.00 5.30
C ARG A 71 -16.53 -3.79 5.10
N LEU A 72 -16.05 -3.18 6.19
CA LEU A 72 -15.09 -2.08 6.15
C LEU A 72 -13.70 -2.60 5.76
N ALA A 73 -13.25 -3.70 6.36
CA ALA A 73 -11.97 -4.32 6.02
C ALA A 73 -11.84 -4.59 4.51
N ARG A 74 -12.89 -5.13 3.88
CA ARG A 74 -12.91 -5.35 2.43
C ARG A 74 -12.68 -4.07 1.62
N ARG A 75 -13.27 -2.94 2.03
CA ARG A 75 -13.07 -1.65 1.33
C ARG A 75 -11.63 -1.16 1.43
N VAL A 76 -11.00 -1.35 2.59
CA VAL A 76 -9.60 -0.97 2.82
C VAL A 76 -8.66 -1.82 1.98
N ILE A 77 -8.92 -3.12 1.84
CA ILE A 77 -8.15 -4.00 0.96
C ILE A 77 -8.24 -3.51 -0.50
N TRP A 78 -9.46 -3.21 -0.99
CA TRP A 78 -9.64 -2.66 -2.34
C TRP A 78 -8.95 -1.31 -2.53
N LEU A 79 -9.01 -0.43 -1.52
CA LEU A 79 -8.31 0.85 -1.54
C LEU A 79 -6.80 0.65 -1.62
N GLY A 80 -6.25 -0.26 -0.81
CA GLY A 80 -4.83 -0.61 -0.84
C GLY A 80 -4.41 -1.16 -2.21
N PHE A 81 -5.23 -2.02 -2.81
CA PHE A 81 -4.98 -2.56 -4.14
C PHE A 81 -4.97 -1.46 -5.21
N PHE A 82 -5.91 -0.51 -5.14
CA PHE A 82 -5.95 0.64 -6.04
C PHE A 82 -4.74 1.56 -5.86
N CYS A 83 -4.36 1.87 -4.63
CA CYS A 83 -3.15 2.64 -4.34
C CYS A 83 -1.88 1.92 -4.81
N ASN A 84 -1.82 0.59 -4.68
CA ASN A 84 -0.71 -0.20 -5.18
C ASN A 84 -0.62 -0.14 -6.71
N LEU A 85 -1.74 -0.29 -7.41
CA LEU A 85 -1.81 -0.16 -8.86
C LEU A 85 -1.33 1.24 -9.33
N LEU A 86 -1.76 2.30 -8.64
CA LEU A 86 -1.27 3.66 -8.90
C LEU A 86 0.25 3.78 -8.72
N ALA A 87 0.81 3.22 -7.65
CA ALA A 87 2.24 3.24 -7.41
C ALA A 87 3.01 2.50 -8.52
N VAL A 88 2.55 1.31 -8.90
CA VAL A 88 3.17 0.50 -9.95
C VAL A 88 3.10 1.20 -11.31
N THR A 89 1.94 1.74 -11.67
CA THR A 89 1.77 2.44 -12.96
C THR A 89 2.61 3.71 -13.03
N ALA A 90 2.74 4.46 -11.93
CA ALA A 90 3.61 5.63 -11.85
C ALA A 90 5.09 5.26 -12.01
N ILE A 91 5.55 4.19 -11.34
CA ILE A 91 6.92 3.67 -11.46
C ILE A 91 7.19 3.20 -12.91
N TRP A 92 6.25 2.47 -13.50
CA TRP A 92 6.38 1.99 -14.88
C TRP A 92 6.43 3.15 -15.87
N ALA A 93 5.55 4.15 -15.73
CA ALA A 93 5.54 5.34 -16.58
C ALA A 93 6.84 6.16 -16.45
N ALA A 94 7.37 6.28 -15.23
CA ALA A 94 8.65 6.95 -14.99
C ALA A 94 9.84 6.21 -15.65
N GLY A 95 9.81 4.88 -15.68
CA GLY A 95 10.83 4.07 -16.37
C GLY A 95 10.71 4.08 -17.90
N ALA A 96 9.50 4.20 -18.43
CA ALA A 96 9.24 4.27 -19.88
C ALA A 96 9.68 5.59 -20.51
N TRP A 97 9.82 6.66 -19.70
CA TRP A 97 10.30 7.95 -20.20
C TRP A 97 11.81 7.96 -20.43
N PRO A 98 12.27 8.64 -21.51
CA PRO A 98 13.67 8.70 -21.84
C PRO A 98 14.44 9.39 -20.70
N PRO A 99 15.52 8.77 -20.18
CA PRO A 99 16.28 9.35 -19.10
C PRO A 99 16.92 10.66 -19.53
N ALA A 100 16.87 11.66 -18.64
CA ALA A 100 17.62 12.89 -18.83
C ALA A 100 19.12 12.57 -18.93
N ALA A 101 19.87 13.30 -19.77
CA ALA A 101 21.29 13.03 -20.05
C ALA A 101 22.21 13.06 -18.80
N VAL A 102 21.74 13.64 -17.69
CA VAL A 102 22.44 13.71 -16.40
C VAL A 102 22.20 12.45 -15.53
N TRP A 103 21.21 11.63 -15.87
CA TRP A 103 20.79 10.46 -15.10
C TRP A 103 21.59 9.21 -15.48
N ARG A 104 22.62 8.91 -14.68
CA ARG A 104 23.55 7.77 -14.91
C ARG A 104 23.07 6.42 -14.36
N HIS A 105 22.00 6.39 -13.57
CA HIS A 105 21.55 5.20 -12.85
C HIS A 105 20.36 4.48 -13.49
N GLN A 106 20.09 4.72 -14.79
CA GLN A 106 18.98 4.10 -15.52
C GLN A 106 19.00 2.55 -15.44
N ARG A 107 20.18 1.93 -15.56
CA ARG A 107 20.31 0.46 -15.46
C ARG A 107 19.96 -0.10 -14.08
N ALA A 108 20.24 0.64 -13.00
CA ALA A 108 19.87 0.22 -11.65
C ALA A 108 18.35 0.38 -11.43
N TYR A 109 17.77 1.43 -12.01
CA TYR A 109 16.33 1.64 -12.02
C TYR A 109 15.61 0.49 -12.75
N GLU A 110 16.04 0.13 -13.96
CA GLU A 110 15.49 -1.01 -14.71
C GLU A 110 15.73 -2.36 -14.01
N ALA A 111 16.88 -2.56 -13.37
CA ALA A 111 17.17 -3.81 -12.66
C ALA A 111 16.28 -4.03 -11.42
N ILE A 112 15.90 -2.95 -10.72
CA ILE A 112 15.13 -3.01 -9.46
C ILE A 112 13.62 -2.86 -9.74
N LEU A 113 13.25 -1.95 -10.66
CA LEU A 113 11.87 -1.54 -10.92
C LEU A 113 11.34 -2.03 -12.30
N GLY A 114 12.19 -2.62 -13.14
CA GLY A 114 11.75 -3.25 -14.40
C GLY A 114 10.93 -4.53 -14.18
N TYR A 115 11.01 -5.15 -12.99
CA TYR A 115 10.17 -6.29 -12.59
C TYR A 115 8.79 -5.87 -12.05
N THR A 116 8.60 -4.58 -11.73
CA THR A 116 7.34 -4.04 -11.19
C THR A 116 6.10 -4.35 -12.04
N PRO A 117 6.13 -4.35 -13.40
CA PRO A 117 4.97 -4.79 -14.19
C PRO A 117 4.68 -6.31 -14.09
N ARG A 118 5.66 -7.17 -13.80
CA ARG A 118 5.41 -8.63 -13.63
C ARG A 118 4.73 -8.97 -12.30
N LEU A 119 4.88 -8.13 -11.26
CA LEU A 119 4.23 -8.32 -9.95
C LEU A 119 2.71 -8.10 -9.99
N VAL A 120 2.18 -7.39 -10.99
CA VAL A 120 0.74 -7.15 -11.18
C VAL A 120 0.12 -8.13 -12.18
N ALA A 121 0.93 -8.71 -13.06
CA ALA A 121 0.47 -9.66 -14.10
C ALA A 121 0.51 -11.14 -13.66
N ALA A 122 1.19 -11.45 -12.55
CA ALA A 122 1.20 -12.78 -11.93
C ALA A 122 0.09 -12.88 -10.87
#